data_AF-A0A9E3L0J7-F1
#
_entry.id   AF-A0A9E3L0J7-F1
#
_cell.length_a   1.000
_cell.length_b   1.000
_cell.length_c   1.000
_cell.angle_alpha   90.00
_cell.angle_beta   90.00
_cell.angle_gamma   90.00
#
_symmetry.space_group_name_H-M   'P 1'
#
loop_
_entity.id
_entity.type
_entity.pdbx_description
1 polymer ?
#
loop_
_entity_poly.entity_id
_entity_poly.type
_entity_poly.pdbx_seq_one_letter_code
_entity_poly.pdbx_strand_id
1 'polypeptide(L)'
;MGDRRAQRAAVVAGFVGLVCLLALSPGAASAQQPGAPGTQPPGNIDPRDPYGEARERQQREAQLRSAERFGEVKLTDRRSVEAAVGQMKDDFRRIQVLRNEVVRHLQSGQPLDYKFVARQSEEINKRAGRLKTHLLRETPAGEKNASEPQGDIESALLTEALVRMCHRIDSFTENPLFKIPEVIDVKDAQKAGRDLRDILQLSESIGKSAEKLEKTKAEARP
;
A
#
# COMPACT_ATOMS: atom_id res chain seq x y z
N MET A 1 -5.64 7.08 51.95
CA MET A 1 -4.43 6.24 51.78
C MET A 1 -4.68 5.34 50.58
N GLY A 2 -4.06 5.44 49.43
CA GLY A 2 -3.07 6.37 48.88
C GLY A 2 -3.00 6.05 47.38
N ASP A 3 -3.08 7.10 46.57
CA ASP A 3 -3.05 7.06 45.11
C ASP A 3 -1.81 6.32 44.56
N ARG A 4 -2.02 5.47 43.55
CA ARG A 4 -0.97 5.08 42.60
C ARG A 4 -1.21 5.79 41.28
N ARG A 5 -1.08 7.11 41.32
CA ARG A 5 -0.73 7.93 40.15
C ARG A 5 0.78 7.85 39.94
N ALA A 6 1.18 8.06 38.68
CA ALA A 6 2.53 8.29 38.20
C ALA A 6 3.38 7.03 37.92
N GLN A 7 3.41 6.66 36.64
CA GLN A 7 4.67 6.57 35.90
C GLN A 7 4.40 6.89 34.43
N ARG A 8 4.54 8.19 34.11
CA ARG A 8 4.79 8.69 32.76
C ARG A 8 6.26 9.09 32.71
N ALA A 9 7.02 8.51 31.79
CA ALA A 9 8.24 9.06 31.19
C ALA A 9 8.44 8.26 29.90
N ALA A 10 8.07 8.76 28.72
CA ALA A 10 8.82 9.73 27.92
C ALA A 10 10.27 9.29 27.70
N VAL A 11 10.54 8.60 26.59
CA VAL A 11 11.83 8.65 25.90
C VAL A 11 11.56 8.88 24.42
N VAL A 12 11.78 10.13 24.02
CA VAL A 12 11.98 10.56 22.64
C VAL A 12 13.49 10.62 22.43
N ALA A 13 14.00 9.86 21.46
CA ALA A 13 15.26 10.04 20.76
C ALA A 13 15.26 8.97 19.64
N GLY A 14 15.58 9.22 18.39
CA GLY A 14 16.51 10.18 17.83
C GLY A 14 17.33 9.39 16.79
N PHE A 15 17.30 9.91 15.56
CA PHE A 15 18.08 9.63 14.34
C PHE A 15 19.32 8.72 14.35
N VAL A 16 19.72 8.39 13.10
CA VAL A 16 20.98 7.80 12.62
C VAL A 16 20.87 6.27 12.53
N GLY A 17 20.98 5.61 11.38
CA GLY A 17 21.68 5.94 10.14
C GLY A 17 22.59 4.75 9.84
N LEU A 18 22.40 4.05 8.72
CA LEU A 18 23.45 3.19 8.19
C LEU A 18 23.27 3.01 6.68
N VAL A 19 23.95 3.87 5.94
CA VAL A 19 24.35 3.65 4.55
C VAL A 19 25.61 2.80 4.59
N CYS A 20 25.56 1.56 4.08
CA CYS A 20 26.76 0.79 3.78
C CYS A 20 27.00 0.78 2.28
N LEU A 21 27.77 1.77 1.84
CA LEU A 21 28.62 1.70 0.66
C LEU A 21 29.68 0.61 0.90
N LEU A 22 29.70 -0.44 0.07
CA LEU A 22 30.85 -1.32 -0.01
C LEU A 22 31.70 -0.97 -1.22
N ALA A 23 32.97 -0.79 -0.88
CA ALA A 23 34.03 -0.18 -1.65
C ALA A 23 34.62 -1.12 -2.70
N LEU A 24 35.25 -0.46 -3.67
CA LEU A 24 36.11 -0.99 -4.70
C LEU A 24 37.34 -1.71 -4.13
N SER A 25 37.76 -2.79 -4.81
CA SER A 25 39.13 -3.29 -4.79
C SER A 25 39.72 -3.27 -6.20
N PRO A 26 40.90 -2.66 -6.43
CA PRO A 26 41.61 -2.69 -7.70
C PRO A 26 42.52 -3.92 -7.80
N GLY A 27 42.47 -4.63 -8.93
CA GLY A 27 43.34 -5.75 -9.26
C GLY A 27 43.83 -5.61 -10.70
N ALA A 28 45.15 -5.68 -10.86
CA ALA A 28 45.93 -5.16 -11.98
C ALA A 28 45.69 -5.83 -13.35
N ALA A 29 45.98 -5.01 -14.36
CA ALA A 29 46.06 -5.30 -15.78
C ALA A 29 46.86 -6.57 -16.13
N SER A 30 46.35 -7.31 -17.11
CA SER A 30 47.18 -7.98 -18.11
C SER A 30 46.72 -7.48 -19.47
N ALA A 31 47.62 -6.75 -20.13
CA ALA A 31 47.47 -6.27 -21.48
C ALA A 31 47.75 -7.41 -22.47
N GLN A 32 46.82 -7.67 -23.39
CA GLN A 32 47.11 -8.27 -24.69
C GLN A 32 46.41 -7.46 -25.78
N GLN A 33 47.24 -6.61 -26.39
CA GLN A 33 47.36 -6.22 -27.79
C GLN A 33 46.12 -6.19 -28.73
N PRO A 34 45.99 -5.14 -29.57
CA PRO A 34 44.79 -4.89 -30.36
C PRO A 34 44.78 -5.70 -31.67
N GLY A 35 43.77 -6.55 -31.84
CA GLY A 35 43.37 -7.10 -33.13
C GLY A 35 42.24 -6.25 -33.71
N ALA A 36 42.54 -5.51 -34.79
CA ALA A 36 41.55 -4.85 -35.62
C ALA A 36 40.91 -5.88 -36.61
N PRO A 37 39.94 -5.47 -37.44
CA PRO A 37 38.62 -6.05 -37.53
C PRO A 37 38.48 -7.20 -38.54
N GLY A 38 37.58 -8.12 -38.24
CA GLY A 38 36.94 -8.98 -39.24
C GLY A 38 37.75 -10.20 -39.67
N THR A 39 37.37 -11.36 -39.14
CA THR A 39 37.12 -12.58 -39.94
C THR A 39 36.58 -13.64 -38.98
N GLN A 40 35.27 -13.85 -39.00
CA GLN A 40 34.69 -15.06 -38.43
C GLN A 40 35.28 -16.26 -39.17
N PRO A 41 35.77 -17.31 -38.48
CA PRO A 41 36.22 -18.50 -39.16
C PRO A 41 35.01 -19.10 -39.92
N PRO A 42 35.17 -19.51 -41.19
CA PRO A 42 34.09 -20.14 -41.93
C PRO A 42 33.61 -21.36 -41.14
N GLY A 43 32.29 -21.42 -40.95
CA GLY A 43 31.63 -22.50 -40.22
C GLY A 43 32.16 -23.84 -40.69
N ASN A 44 32.63 -24.64 -39.73
CA ASN A 44 32.91 -26.03 -39.98
C ASN A 44 31.53 -26.70 -40.12
N ILE A 45 30.97 -26.66 -41.33
CA ILE A 45 29.73 -27.35 -41.68
C ILE A 45 30.05 -28.83 -41.55
N ASP A 46 29.62 -29.46 -40.46
CA ASP A 46 29.56 -30.92 -40.41
C ASP A 46 28.61 -31.35 -41.55
N PRO A 47 29.07 -32.05 -42.59
CA PRO A 47 28.24 -32.41 -43.73
C PRO A 47 27.04 -33.31 -43.36
N ARG A 48 26.96 -33.77 -42.11
CA ARG A 48 25.89 -34.63 -41.58
C ARG A 48 24.72 -33.89 -40.93
N ASP A 49 24.78 -32.56 -40.70
CA ASP A 49 23.65 -31.81 -40.13
C ASP A 49 23.30 -30.56 -40.96
N PRO A 50 22.51 -30.72 -42.05
CA PRO A 50 22.04 -29.60 -42.87
C PRO A 50 21.08 -28.64 -42.14
N TYR A 51 20.70 -28.92 -40.88
CA TYR A 51 19.80 -28.10 -40.09
C TYR A 51 20.47 -27.43 -38.88
N GLY A 52 21.76 -27.67 -38.64
CA GLY A 52 22.50 -27.13 -37.51
C GLY A 52 22.52 -25.61 -37.46
N GLU A 53 22.81 -24.96 -38.59
CA GLU A 53 22.81 -23.48 -38.69
C GLU A 53 21.43 -22.87 -38.49
N ALA A 54 20.37 -23.53 -38.99
CA ALA A 54 19.00 -23.07 -38.81
C ALA A 54 18.56 -23.15 -37.34
N ARG A 55 18.92 -24.22 -36.64
CA ARG A 55 18.67 -24.37 -35.20
C ARG A 55 19.44 -23.35 -34.37
N GLU A 56 20.70 -23.09 -34.70
CA GLU A 56 21.53 -22.12 -33.99
C GLU A 56 21.01 -20.68 -34.19
N ARG A 57 20.57 -20.34 -35.41
CA ARG A 57 19.87 -19.07 -35.67
C ARG A 57 18.58 -18.95 -34.87
N GLN A 58 17.74 -19.99 -34.85
CA GLN A 58 16.50 -20.00 -34.08
C GLN A 58 16.73 -19.89 -32.57
N GLN A 59 17.77 -20.56 -32.04
CA GLN A 59 18.15 -20.46 -30.63
C GLN A 59 18.64 -19.06 -30.27
N ARG A 60 19.48 -18.44 -31.12
CA ARG A 60 19.92 -17.05 -30.93
C ARG A 60 18.75 -16.09 -30.96
N GLU A 61 17.83 -16.23 -31.91
CA GLU A 61 16.63 -15.39 -31.96
C GLU A 61 15.72 -15.60 -30.75
N ALA A 62 15.54 -16.84 -30.28
CA ALA A 62 14.77 -17.13 -29.09
C ALA A 62 15.41 -16.51 -27.83
N GLN A 63 16.74 -16.57 -27.72
CA GLN A 63 17.48 -15.94 -26.63
C GLN A 63 17.37 -14.41 -26.68
N LEU A 64 17.51 -13.79 -27.85
CA LEU A 64 17.35 -12.33 -28.00
C LEU A 64 15.92 -11.88 -27.68
N ARG A 65 14.90 -12.57 -28.22
CA ARG A 65 13.47 -12.30 -27.89
C ARG A 65 13.15 -12.52 -26.42
N SER A 66 13.88 -13.42 -25.75
CA SER A 66 13.75 -13.62 -24.31
C SER A 66 14.43 -12.49 -23.53
N ALA A 67 15.64 -12.08 -23.91
CA ALA A 67 16.37 -11.01 -23.26
C ALA A 67 15.65 -9.65 -23.38
N GLU A 68 15.07 -9.36 -24.55
CA GLU A 68 14.23 -8.17 -24.78
C GLU A 68 12.98 -8.19 -23.89
N ARG A 69 12.28 -9.34 -23.79
CA ARG A 69 11.10 -9.47 -22.94
C ARG A 69 11.39 -9.52 -21.44
N PHE A 70 12.53 -10.04 -21.01
CA PHE A 70 12.84 -10.20 -19.59
C PHE A 70 13.60 -8.99 -18.99
N GLY A 71 14.37 -8.24 -19.79
CA GLY A 71 15.13 -7.07 -19.32
C GLY A 71 14.24 -5.88 -18.98
N GLU A 72 13.27 -5.56 -19.83
CA GLU A 72 12.40 -4.39 -19.68
C GLU A 72 11.25 -4.63 -18.68
N VAL A 73 10.73 -5.86 -18.64
CA VAL A 73 9.66 -6.27 -17.72
C VAL A 73 10.16 -6.33 -16.27
N LYS A 74 11.37 -6.84 -16.00
CA LYS A 74 11.88 -6.96 -14.62
C LYS A 74 12.13 -5.62 -13.92
N LEU A 75 12.61 -4.60 -14.65
CA LEU A 75 12.92 -3.31 -14.04
C LEU A 75 11.66 -2.47 -13.79
N THR A 76 10.70 -2.53 -14.73
CA THR A 76 9.41 -1.84 -14.61
C THR A 76 8.57 -2.46 -13.49
N ASP A 77 8.56 -3.78 -13.38
CA ASP A 77 7.83 -4.52 -12.36
C ASP A 77 8.41 -4.32 -10.94
N ARG A 78 9.74 -4.23 -10.81
CA ARG A 78 10.34 -3.96 -9.50
C ARG A 78 10.03 -2.55 -9.00
N ARG A 79 10.13 -1.54 -9.87
CA ARG A 79 9.81 -0.14 -9.51
C ARG A 79 8.33 0.03 -9.16
N SER A 80 7.43 -0.66 -9.87
CA SER A 80 6.00 -0.60 -9.57
C SER A 80 5.66 -1.24 -8.22
N VAL A 81 6.29 -2.37 -7.88
CA VAL A 81 6.16 -3.02 -6.57
C VAL A 81 6.69 -2.13 -5.45
N GLU A 82 7.87 -1.52 -5.62
CA GLU A 82 8.44 -0.60 -4.63
C GLU A 82 7.53 0.62 -4.39
N ALA A 83 6.97 1.19 -5.46
CA ALA A 83 6.03 2.30 -5.37
C ALA A 83 4.72 1.90 -4.66
N ALA A 84 4.19 0.71 -4.96
CA ALA A 84 2.98 0.19 -4.30
C ALA A 84 3.21 -0.05 -2.80
N VAL A 85 4.36 -0.62 -2.42
CA VAL A 85 4.75 -0.79 -1.02
C VAL A 85 4.92 0.56 -0.32
N GLY A 86 5.52 1.55 -1.00
CA GLY A 86 5.63 2.91 -0.49
C GLY A 86 4.27 3.54 -0.21
N GLN A 87 3.36 3.50 -1.18
CA GLN A 87 2.00 4.03 -1.03
C GLN A 87 1.23 3.31 0.09
N MET A 88 1.36 1.99 0.21
CA MET A 88 0.72 1.21 1.26
C MET A 88 1.20 1.63 2.65
N LYS A 89 2.51 1.85 2.83
CA LYS A 89 3.07 2.36 4.10
C LYS A 89 2.53 3.74 4.44
N ASP A 90 2.47 4.64 3.46
CA ASP A 90 1.99 5.99 3.68
C ASP A 90 0.48 6.04 3.97
N ASP A 91 -0.32 5.24 3.28
CA ASP A 91 -1.75 5.13 3.53
C ASP A 91 -2.02 4.51 4.91
N PHE A 92 -1.24 3.50 5.32
CA PHE A 92 -1.32 2.91 6.66
C PHE A 92 -0.97 3.92 7.77
N ARG A 93 0.06 4.74 7.59
CA ARG A 93 0.39 5.81 8.55
C ARG A 93 -0.69 6.88 8.56
N ARG A 94 -1.17 7.30 7.38
CA ARG A 94 -2.12 8.40 7.29
C ARG A 94 -3.45 8.05 7.93
N ILE A 95 -3.95 6.82 7.78
CA ILE A 95 -5.21 6.41 8.42
C ILE A 95 -5.14 6.48 9.95
N GLN A 96 -3.98 6.16 10.55
CA GLN A 96 -3.74 6.31 11.99
C GLN A 96 -3.77 7.78 12.41
N VAL A 97 -3.17 8.67 11.62
CA VAL A 97 -3.19 10.12 11.90
C VAL A 97 -4.61 10.67 11.80
N LEU A 98 -5.37 10.31 10.75
CA LEU A 98 -6.77 10.73 10.57
C LEU A 98 -7.65 10.24 11.74
N ARG A 99 -7.48 8.97 12.17
CA ARG A 99 -8.14 8.44 13.37
C ARG A 99 -7.84 9.28 14.62
N ASN A 100 -6.59 9.68 14.82
CA ASN A 100 -6.21 10.53 15.96
C ASN A 100 -6.80 11.95 15.87
N GLU A 101 -6.90 12.51 14.66
CA GLU A 101 -7.58 13.79 14.42
C GLU A 101 -9.07 13.69 14.79
N VAL A 102 -9.77 12.64 14.34
CA VAL A 102 -11.18 12.38 14.67
C VAL A 102 -11.38 12.22 16.18
N VAL A 103 -10.55 11.42 16.86
CA VAL A 103 -10.70 11.21 18.30
C VAL A 103 -10.41 12.47 19.11
N ARG A 104 -9.43 13.28 18.73
CA ARG A 104 -9.21 14.58 19.37
C ARG A 104 -10.40 15.50 19.21
N HIS A 105 -11.04 15.51 18.04
CA HIS A 105 -12.25 16.29 17.81
C HIS A 105 -13.40 15.82 18.70
N LEU A 106 -13.64 14.51 18.80
CA LEU A 106 -14.66 13.93 19.68
C LEU A 106 -14.40 14.22 21.17
N GLN A 107 -13.14 14.25 21.59
CA GLN A 107 -12.75 14.52 22.98
C GLN A 107 -12.72 16.02 23.33
N SER A 108 -12.83 16.91 22.35
CA SER A 108 -12.73 18.36 22.56
C SER A 108 -13.91 18.96 23.33
N GLY A 109 -15.02 18.22 23.46
CA GLY A 109 -16.27 18.70 24.05
C GLY A 109 -16.99 19.76 23.20
N GLN A 110 -16.46 20.07 22.00
CA GLN A 110 -17.10 20.99 21.06
C GLN A 110 -18.23 20.29 20.30
N PRO A 111 -19.22 21.06 19.79
CA PRO A 111 -20.20 20.52 18.85
C PRO A 111 -19.51 19.90 17.62
N LEU A 112 -20.13 18.86 17.08
CA LEU A 112 -19.57 18.13 15.94
C LEU A 112 -19.50 19.03 14.69
N ASP A 113 -18.29 19.36 14.26
CA ASP A 113 -18.04 19.98 12.95
C ASP A 113 -18.27 18.97 11.81
N TYR A 114 -19.42 19.09 11.14
CA TYR A 114 -19.81 18.22 10.03
C TYR A 114 -18.91 18.36 8.80
N LYS A 115 -18.35 19.55 8.51
CA LYS A 115 -17.39 19.74 7.40
C LYS A 115 -16.09 18.99 7.66
N PHE A 116 -15.60 19.07 8.90
CA PHE A 116 -14.45 18.31 9.33
C PHE A 116 -14.72 16.81 9.20
N VAL A 117 -15.84 16.32 9.73
CA VAL A 117 -16.20 14.90 9.70
C VAL A 117 -16.30 14.38 8.26
N ALA A 118 -16.99 15.10 7.37
CA ALA A 118 -17.11 14.71 5.96
C ALA A 118 -15.74 14.54 5.29
N ARG A 119 -14.87 15.56 5.43
CA ARG A 119 -13.52 15.55 4.84
C ARG A 119 -12.66 14.42 5.38
N GLN A 120 -12.67 14.21 6.69
CA GLN A 120 -11.88 13.15 7.33
C GLN A 120 -12.35 11.76 6.89
N SER A 121 -13.67 11.58 6.81
CA SER A 121 -14.26 10.30 6.38
C SER A 121 -13.95 10.00 4.92
N GLU A 122 -14.01 11.01 4.04
CA GLU A 122 -13.61 10.88 2.64
C GLU A 122 -12.13 10.46 2.50
N GLU A 123 -11.23 11.10 3.23
CA GLU A 123 -9.81 10.72 3.21
C GLU A 123 -9.58 9.32 3.77
N ILE A 124 -10.22 8.95 4.89
CA ILE A 124 -10.15 7.58 5.43
C ILE A 124 -10.63 6.56 4.39
N ASN A 125 -11.75 6.83 3.71
CA ASN A 125 -12.33 5.97 2.69
C ASN A 125 -11.34 5.74 1.53
N LYS A 126 -10.77 6.81 0.98
CA LYS A 126 -9.76 6.73 -0.10
C LYS A 126 -8.55 5.88 0.28
N ARG A 127 -8.01 6.08 1.48
CA ARG A 127 -6.82 5.36 1.97
C ARG A 127 -7.15 3.88 2.20
N ALA A 128 -8.26 3.59 2.88
CA ALA A 128 -8.73 2.23 3.12
C ALA A 128 -9.01 1.49 1.81
N GLY A 129 -9.57 2.17 0.80
CA GLY A 129 -9.83 1.60 -0.51
C GLY A 129 -8.55 1.16 -1.21
N ARG A 130 -7.50 1.98 -1.20
CA ARG A 130 -6.21 1.60 -1.77
C ARG A 130 -5.52 0.49 -0.98
N LEU A 131 -5.55 0.54 0.36
CA LEU A 131 -5.05 -0.54 1.21
C LEU A 131 -5.75 -1.87 0.90
N LYS A 132 -7.08 -1.84 0.69
CA LYS A 132 -7.87 -3.01 0.30
C LYS A 132 -7.39 -3.60 -1.03
N THR A 133 -7.20 -2.78 -2.05
CA THR A 133 -6.71 -3.24 -3.37
C THR A 133 -5.35 -3.92 -3.27
N HIS A 134 -4.43 -3.35 -2.48
CA HIS A 134 -3.08 -3.89 -2.33
C HIS A 134 -3.02 -5.14 -1.46
N LEU A 135 -3.83 -5.21 -0.40
CA LEU A 135 -3.76 -6.29 0.60
C LEU A 135 -4.66 -7.48 0.31
N LEU A 136 -5.83 -7.28 -0.31
CA LEU A 136 -6.80 -8.34 -0.54
C LEU A 136 -6.73 -8.93 -1.95
N ARG A 137 -5.90 -8.37 -2.85
CA ARG A 137 -5.82 -8.77 -4.28
C ARG A 137 -7.18 -8.81 -4.99
N GLU A 138 -8.20 -8.17 -4.42
CA GLU A 138 -9.48 -7.94 -5.08
C GLU A 138 -9.21 -6.95 -6.22
N THR A 139 -9.16 -7.45 -7.45
CA THR A 139 -9.03 -6.60 -8.64
C THR A 139 -10.20 -5.61 -8.70
N PRO A 140 -10.01 -4.37 -9.20
CA PRO A 140 -11.10 -3.42 -9.40
C PRO A 140 -12.14 -3.84 -10.46
N ALA A 141 -12.07 -5.07 -10.95
CA ALA A 141 -12.93 -5.61 -11.98
C ALA A 141 -13.85 -6.68 -11.36
N GLY A 142 -15.15 -6.39 -11.32
CA GLY A 142 -16.16 -7.44 -11.40
C GLY A 142 -17.21 -7.47 -10.30
N GLU A 143 -16.95 -6.93 -9.12
CA GLU A 143 -17.96 -6.86 -8.07
C GLU A 143 -18.11 -5.41 -7.62
N LYS A 144 -18.98 -4.69 -8.35
CA LYS A 144 -19.89 -3.79 -7.66
C LYS A 144 -20.61 -4.67 -6.65
N ASN A 145 -20.04 -4.82 -5.45
CA ASN A 145 -20.86 -5.13 -4.29
C ASN A 145 -22.01 -4.14 -4.41
N ALA A 146 -23.20 -4.65 -4.68
CA ALA A 146 -24.39 -3.86 -4.57
C ALA A 146 -24.32 -3.33 -3.14
N SER A 147 -23.85 -2.08 -2.99
CA SER A 147 -23.96 -1.37 -1.75
C SER A 147 -25.45 -1.33 -1.54
N GLU A 148 -25.97 -2.25 -0.71
CA GLU A 148 -27.32 -2.13 -0.19
C GLU A 148 -27.47 -0.68 0.26
N PRO A 149 -28.60 -0.02 -0.05
CA PRO A 149 -28.80 1.38 0.30
C PRO A 149 -28.60 1.51 1.81
N GLN A 150 -27.42 1.97 2.20
CA GLN A 150 -27.07 2.22 3.58
C GLN A 150 -27.97 3.36 4.01
N GLY A 151 -28.88 3.06 4.93
CA GLY A 151 -29.75 4.06 5.51
C GLY A 151 -28.92 5.21 6.06
N ASP A 152 -29.41 6.44 5.86
CA ASP A 152 -28.78 7.63 6.39
C ASP A 152 -28.52 7.45 7.89
N ILE A 153 -27.28 7.67 8.34
CA ILE A 153 -26.99 7.73 9.78
C ILE A 153 -27.66 9.01 10.30
N GLU A 154 -28.61 8.84 11.22
CA GLU A 154 -29.22 9.96 11.93
C GLU A 154 -28.16 10.75 12.72
N SER A 155 -28.38 12.06 12.85
CA SER A 155 -27.44 12.96 13.55
C SER A 155 -27.05 12.45 14.96
N ALA A 156 -28.02 11.90 15.70
CA ALA A 156 -27.80 11.36 17.04
C ALA A 156 -26.85 10.14 17.07
N LEU A 157 -26.75 9.40 15.97
CA LEU A 157 -25.93 8.20 15.85
C LEU A 157 -24.57 8.46 15.18
N LEU A 158 -24.33 9.66 14.67
CA LEU A 158 -23.11 9.98 13.93
C LEU A 158 -21.85 9.89 14.82
N THR A 159 -21.94 10.34 16.07
CA THR A 159 -20.85 10.20 17.06
C THR A 159 -20.54 8.73 17.34
N GLU A 160 -21.56 7.88 17.49
CA GLU A 160 -21.37 6.45 17.73
C GLU A 160 -20.71 5.78 16.52
N ALA A 161 -21.16 6.11 15.30
CA ALA A 161 -20.57 5.61 14.07
C ALA A 161 -19.09 6.00 13.94
N LEU A 162 -18.72 7.24 14.30
CA LEU A 162 -17.32 7.70 14.33
C LEU A 162 -16.47 6.90 15.33
N VAL A 163 -17.00 6.61 16.52
CA VAL A 163 -16.30 5.78 17.52
C VAL A 163 -16.09 4.37 16.99
N ARG A 164 -17.13 3.76 16.40
CA ARG A 164 -17.03 2.43 15.77
C ARG A 164 -15.99 2.41 14.66
N MET A 165 -15.95 3.43 13.80
CA MET A 165 -14.94 3.55 12.74
C MET A 165 -13.53 3.63 13.33
N CYS A 166 -13.31 4.44 14.38
CA CYS A 166 -12.02 4.54 15.05
C CYS A 166 -11.56 3.19 15.62
N HIS A 167 -12.46 2.44 16.27
CA HIS A 167 -12.17 1.10 16.79
C HIS A 167 -11.82 0.12 15.68
N ARG A 168 -12.45 0.21 14.51
CA ARG A 168 -12.09 -0.62 13.35
C ARG A 168 -10.70 -0.27 12.81
N ILE A 169 -10.34 1.02 12.79
CA ILE A 169 -8.98 1.44 12.41
C ILE A 169 -7.95 0.91 13.41
N ASP A 170 -8.21 0.95 14.71
CA ASP A 170 -7.32 0.34 15.72
C ASP A 170 -7.17 -1.16 15.49
N SER A 171 -8.31 -1.86 15.40
CA SER A 171 -8.41 -3.30 15.15
C SER A 171 -7.60 -3.74 13.93
N PHE A 172 -7.66 -2.94 12.85
CA PHE A 172 -6.88 -3.15 11.63
C PHE A 172 -5.38 -2.90 11.87
N THR A 173 -5.02 -1.73 12.40
CA THR A 173 -3.61 -1.29 12.50
C THR A 173 -2.82 -2.03 13.58
N GLU A 174 -3.49 -2.61 14.56
CA GLU A 174 -2.88 -3.41 15.61
C GLU A 174 -2.84 -4.91 15.28
N ASN A 175 -3.37 -5.31 14.12
CA ASN A 175 -3.43 -6.70 13.68
C ASN A 175 -2.01 -7.33 13.63
N PRO A 176 -1.80 -8.54 14.21
CA PRO A 176 -0.50 -9.20 14.23
C PRO A 176 0.12 -9.44 12.84
N LEU A 177 -0.73 -9.53 11.80
CA LEU A 177 -0.31 -9.63 10.40
C LEU A 177 0.73 -8.58 10.00
N PHE A 178 0.69 -7.39 10.61
CA PHE A 178 1.59 -6.28 10.30
C PHE A 178 2.81 -6.20 11.23
N LYS A 179 2.93 -7.11 12.20
CA LYS A 179 3.95 -7.07 13.26
C LYS A 179 4.91 -8.27 13.21
N ILE A 180 4.43 -9.45 12.80
CA ILE A 180 5.20 -10.69 12.84
C ILE A 180 5.47 -11.16 11.39
N PRO A 181 6.71 -11.04 10.89
CA PRO A 181 7.03 -11.37 9.50
C PRO A 181 7.21 -12.86 9.21
N GLU A 182 7.30 -13.72 10.24
CA GLU A 182 7.69 -15.14 10.04
C GLU A 182 6.56 -16.06 9.59
N VAL A 183 5.32 -15.83 10.01
CA VAL A 183 4.17 -16.68 9.65
C VAL A 183 2.92 -15.83 9.47
N ILE A 184 2.34 -15.86 8.26
CA ILE A 184 1.05 -15.23 7.97
C ILE A 184 -0.07 -16.15 8.47
N ASP A 185 -0.78 -15.75 9.52
CA ASP A 185 -2.01 -16.44 9.96
C ASP A 185 -3.19 -16.04 9.07
N VAL A 186 -3.87 -17.03 8.50
CA VAL A 186 -5.06 -16.83 7.65
C VAL A 186 -6.18 -16.10 8.40
N LYS A 187 -6.34 -16.34 9.70
CA LYS A 187 -7.33 -15.66 10.54
C LYS A 187 -7.02 -14.18 10.69
N ASP A 188 -5.75 -13.84 10.86
CA ASP A 188 -5.30 -12.45 10.96
C ASP A 188 -5.50 -11.71 9.64
N ALA A 189 -5.20 -12.36 8.50
CA ALA A 189 -5.47 -11.84 7.17
C ALA A 189 -6.98 -11.62 6.93
N GLN A 190 -7.82 -12.61 7.26
CA GLN A 190 -9.27 -12.47 7.16
C GLN A 190 -9.82 -11.36 8.05
N LYS A 191 -9.29 -11.22 9.26
CA LYS A 191 -9.67 -10.15 10.18
C LYS A 191 -9.31 -8.78 9.61
N ALA A 192 -8.08 -8.60 9.13
CA ALA A 192 -7.66 -7.35 8.47
C ALA A 192 -8.55 -7.00 7.28
N GLY A 193 -8.93 -7.99 6.46
CA GLY A 193 -9.85 -7.79 5.34
C GLY A 193 -11.28 -7.45 5.74
N ARG A 194 -11.79 -7.98 6.86
CA ARG A 194 -13.08 -7.55 7.44
C ARG A 194 -12.99 -6.13 7.99
N ASP A 195 -11.96 -5.82 8.78
CA ASP A 195 -11.78 -4.49 9.35
C ASP A 195 -11.71 -3.42 8.23
N LEU A 196 -11.00 -3.66 7.12
CA LEU A 196 -10.95 -2.74 5.98
C LEU A 196 -12.31 -2.51 5.30
N ARG A 197 -13.14 -3.56 5.15
CA ARG A 197 -14.48 -3.44 4.58
C ARG A 197 -15.40 -2.62 5.48
N ASP A 198 -15.35 -2.87 6.78
CA ASP A 198 -16.12 -2.11 7.76
C ASP A 198 -15.69 -0.63 7.79
N ILE A 199 -14.38 -0.34 7.71
CA ILE A 199 -13.86 1.04 7.62
C ILE A 199 -14.41 1.74 6.37
N LEU A 200 -14.38 1.08 5.21
CA LEU A 200 -14.91 1.64 3.96
C LEU A 200 -16.39 1.97 4.08
N GLN A 201 -17.19 1.02 4.57
CA GLN A 201 -18.64 1.21 4.74
C GLN A 201 -18.96 2.32 5.74
N LEU A 202 -18.33 2.32 6.93
CA LEU A 202 -18.58 3.33 7.95
C LEU A 202 -18.15 4.72 7.47
N SER A 203 -16.96 4.85 6.88
CA SER A 203 -16.45 6.13 6.38
C SER A 203 -17.32 6.72 5.26
N GLU A 204 -17.83 5.88 4.35
CA GLU A 204 -18.76 6.33 3.31
C GLU A 204 -20.08 6.83 3.89
N SER A 205 -20.70 6.05 4.78
CA SER A 205 -21.97 6.40 5.43
C SER A 205 -21.84 7.67 6.30
N ILE A 206 -20.78 7.76 7.11
CA ILE A 206 -20.50 8.91 7.97
C ILE A 206 -20.28 10.17 7.13
N GLY A 207 -19.51 10.06 6.04
CA GLY A 207 -19.26 11.17 5.12
C GLY A 207 -20.55 11.74 4.54
N LYS A 208 -21.41 10.87 3.97
CA LYS A 208 -22.70 11.25 3.39
C LYS A 208 -23.62 11.92 4.42
N SER A 209 -23.75 11.33 5.61
CA SER A 209 -24.58 11.90 6.68
C SER A 209 -24.06 13.27 7.15
N ALA A 210 -22.75 13.42 7.32
CA ALA A 210 -22.15 14.69 7.72
C ALA A 210 -22.37 15.78 6.66
N GLU A 211 -22.19 15.47 5.37
CA GLU A 211 -22.48 16.43 4.29
C GLU A 211 -23.94 16.87 4.26
N LYS A 212 -24.87 15.93 4.46
CA LYS A 212 -26.31 16.22 4.53
C LYS A 212 -26.62 17.17 5.70
N LEU A 213 -26.10 16.86 6.88
CA LEU A 213 -26.31 17.68 8.08
C LEU A 213 -25.71 19.08 7.96
N GLU A 214 -24.55 19.21 7.30
CA GLU A 214 -23.96 20.52 7.03
C GLU A 214 -24.83 21.36 6.08
N LYS A 215 -25.41 20.75 5.04
CA LYS A 215 -26.34 21.44 4.13
C LYS A 215 -27.59 21.91 4.86
N THR A 216 -28.22 21.03 5.63
CA THR A 216 -29.41 21.40 6.44
C THR A 216 -29.10 22.52 7.44
N LYS A 217 -27.93 22.48 8.08
CA LYS A 217 -27.47 23.55 8.98
C LYS A 217 -27.26 24.90 8.26
N ALA A 218 -26.77 24.86 7.02
CA ALA A 218 -26.58 26.07 6.21
C ALA A 218 -27.90 26.70 5.76
N GLU A 219 -28.87 25.86 5.37
CA GLU A 219 -30.21 26.29 4.94
C GLU A 219 -31.06 26.85 6.11
N ALA A 220 -30.85 26.35 7.33
CA ALA A 220 -31.54 26.81 8.52
C ALA A 220 -30.99 28.12 9.11
N ARG A 221 -29.93 28.70 8.51
CA ARG A 221 -29.34 29.97 8.98
C ARG A 221 -29.97 31.14 8.18
N PRO A 222 -30.80 32.00 8.80
CA PRO A 222 -31.46 33.11 8.12
C PRO A 222 -30.48 34.21 7.68
#